data_AF-A0A3L7NTP9-F1
#
_entry.id   AF-A0A3L7NTP9-F1
#
_cell.length_a   1.000
_cell.length_b   1.000
_cell.length_c   1.000
_cell.angle_alpha   90.00
_cell.angle_beta   90.00
_cell.angle_gamma   90.00
#
_symmetry.space_group_name_H-M   'P 1'
#
loop_
_entity.id
_entity.type
_entity.pdbx_description
1 polymer ?
#
loop_
_entity_poly.entity_id
_entity_poly.type
_entity_poly.pdbx_seq_one_letter_code
_entity_poly.pdbx_strand_id
1 'polypeptide(L)'
;MASRLDPDSIGPLIEPQVKVMRIIYASLVAGVAAYLLFAWWQRGDAGAGQAGGTMVLITLVFALTAVVASFLVPTHILRTSIRQLARGGPIGTTITVPDDPVVSQIIALMGARQTSWLCGLAILDMAAFYTSFVTTAPWAPNWFVAVPVGLILLMVVRVPIGSALAEWVATTIEDIDAGVFG
;
A
#
# COMPACT_ATOMS: atom_id res chain seq x y z
N MET A 1 26.51 16.94 -16.16
CA MET A 1 25.20 17.53 -16.51
C MET A 1 24.24 16.36 -16.68
N ALA A 2 23.53 15.99 -15.63
CA ALA A 2 22.44 15.01 -15.76
C ALA A 2 21.32 15.70 -16.54
N SER A 3 20.95 15.16 -17.71
CA SER A 3 19.71 15.60 -18.35
C SER A 3 18.57 15.21 -17.41
N ARG A 4 17.77 16.17 -16.95
CA ARG A 4 16.54 15.89 -16.21
C ARG A 4 15.74 14.86 -17.01
N LEU A 5 15.47 13.71 -16.41
CA LEU A 5 14.58 12.73 -17.01
C LEU A 5 13.19 13.35 -17.09
N ASP A 6 12.64 13.40 -18.30
CA ASP A 6 11.31 13.95 -18.53
C ASP A 6 10.26 12.94 -18.03
N PRO A 7 9.40 13.29 -17.05
CA PRO A 7 8.33 12.40 -16.57
C PRO A 7 7.44 11.87 -17.71
N ASP A 8 7.27 12.64 -18.78
CA ASP A 8 6.47 12.24 -19.94
C ASP A 8 7.11 11.07 -20.71
N SER A 9 8.44 10.93 -20.65
CA SER A 9 9.18 9.79 -21.21
C SER A 9 9.13 8.54 -20.33
N ILE A 10 8.95 8.71 -19.01
CA ILE A 10 8.89 7.61 -18.02
C ILE A 10 7.49 6.97 -18.00
N GLY A 11 6.45 7.77 -18.19
CA GLY A 11 5.05 7.33 -18.15
C GLY A 11 4.77 6.02 -18.91
N PRO A 12 5.14 5.91 -20.20
CA PRO A 12 4.94 4.69 -20.98
C PRO A 12 5.69 3.45 -20.44
N LEU A 13 6.86 3.65 -19.82
CA LEU A 13 7.68 2.55 -19.28
C LEU A 13 7.05 1.95 -18.01
N ILE A 14 6.40 2.78 -17.20
CA ILE A 14 5.82 2.35 -15.91
C ILE A 14 4.35 1.96 -16.01
N GLU A 15 3.67 2.33 -17.11
CA GLU A 15 2.24 2.09 -17.30
C GLU A 15 1.81 0.62 -17.07
N PRO A 16 2.53 -0.41 -17.56
CA PRO A 16 2.16 -1.80 -17.31
C PRO A 16 2.15 -2.15 -15.81
N GLN A 17 3.14 -1.67 -15.06
CA GLN A 17 3.24 -1.91 -13.63
C GLN A 17 2.15 -1.16 -12.86
N VAL A 18 1.85 0.08 -13.25
CA VAL A 18 0.75 0.87 -12.67
C VAL A 18 -0.60 0.17 -12.89
N LYS A 19 -0.83 -0.39 -14.08
CA LYS A 19 -2.04 -1.19 -14.37
C LYS A 19 -2.15 -2.39 -13.43
N VAL A 20 -1.07 -3.16 -13.25
CA VAL A 20 -1.03 -4.30 -12.32
C VAL A 20 -1.33 -3.85 -10.88
N MET A 21 -0.69 -2.77 -10.42
CA MET A 21 -0.95 -2.22 -9.09
C MET A 21 -2.43 -1.84 -8.91
N ARG A 22 -3.04 -1.19 -9.90
CA ARG A 22 -4.47 -0.80 -9.84
C ARG A 22 -5.41 -2.00 -9.78
N ILE A 23 -5.10 -3.07 -10.52
CA ILE A 23 -5.89 -4.31 -10.49
C ILE A 23 -5.83 -4.94 -9.10
N ILE A 24 -4.62 -5.08 -8.52
CA ILE A 24 -4.44 -5.65 -7.18
C ILE A 24 -5.14 -4.77 -6.12
N TYR A 25 -4.98 -3.45 -6.22
CA TYR A 25 -5.68 -2.51 -5.36
C TYR A 25 -7.20 -2.69 -5.41
N ALA A 26 -7.77 -2.73 -6.62
CA ALA A 26 -9.20 -2.88 -6.80
C ALA A 26 -9.72 -4.20 -6.23
N SER A 27 -8.98 -5.30 -6.41
CA SER A 27 -9.37 -6.59 -5.86
C SER A 27 -9.34 -6.63 -4.33
N LEU A 28 -8.35 -6.00 -3.70
CA LEU A 28 -8.25 -5.93 -2.23
C LEU A 28 -9.40 -5.10 -1.65
N VAL A 29 -9.59 -3.88 -2.16
CA VAL A 29 -10.66 -2.99 -1.68
C VAL A 29 -12.04 -3.60 -1.92
N ALA A 30 -12.28 -4.21 -3.08
CA ALA A 30 -13.54 -4.90 -3.37
C ALA A 30 -13.77 -6.10 -2.45
N GLY A 31 -12.74 -6.89 -2.14
CA GLY A 31 -12.82 -8.02 -1.24
C GLY A 31 -13.23 -7.63 0.18
N VAL A 32 -12.54 -6.64 0.75
CA VAL A 32 -12.87 -6.11 2.09
C VAL A 32 -14.25 -5.49 2.10
N ALA A 33 -14.59 -4.67 1.09
CA ALA A 33 -15.89 -4.00 1.03
C ALA A 33 -17.04 -5.01 0.91
N ALA A 34 -16.90 -6.04 0.07
CA ALA A 34 -17.88 -7.12 -0.05
C ALA A 34 -18.04 -7.86 1.28
N TYR A 35 -16.94 -8.14 1.98
CA TYR A 35 -16.99 -8.80 3.27
C TYR A 35 -17.63 -7.93 4.36
N LEU A 36 -17.34 -6.63 4.39
CA LEU A 36 -17.99 -5.70 5.31
C LEU A 36 -19.51 -5.61 5.05
N LEU A 37 -19.93 -5.57 3.78
CA LEU A 37 -21.35 -5.60 3.43
C LEU A 37 -22.02 -6.89 3.88
N PHE A 38 -21.35 -8.03 3.70
CA PHE A 38 -21.81 -9.32 4.20
C PHE A 38 -21.90 -9.34 5.73
N ALA A 39 -20.87 -8.86 6.43
CA ALA A 39 -20.84 -8.76 7.89
C ALA A 39 -21.97 -7.87 8.42
N TRP A 40 -22.22 -6.74 7.75
CA TRP A 40 -23.33 -5.84 8.05
C TRP A 40 -24.68 -6.51 7.85
N TRP A 41 -24.87 -7.22 6.74
CA TRP A 41 -26.10 -7.95 6.45
C TRP A 41 -26.37 -9.07 7.47
N GLN A 42 -25.35 -9.84 7.85
CA GLN A 42 -25.47 -10.89 8.87
C GLN A 42 -25.82 -10.36 10.26
N ARG A 43 -25.40 -9.12 10.56
CA ARG A 43 -25.60 -8.53 11.88
C ARG A 43 -27.08 -8.31 12.21
N GLY A 44 -27.92 -7.94 11.23
CA GLY A 44 -29.39 -7.88 11.36
C GLY A 44 -29.93 -7.14 12.60
N ASP A 45 -31.19 -7.43 12.98
CA ASP A 45 -31.89 -6.94 14.20
C ASP A 45 -31.31 -7.52 15.51
N ALA A 46 -30.10 -8.10 15.49
CA ALA A 46 -29.44 -8.56 16.70
C ALA A 46 -29.16 -7.34 17.59
N GLY A 47 -30.08 -7.10 18.53
CA GLY A 47 -30.10 -5.93 19.39
C GLY A 47 -28.73 -5.65 20.00
N ALA A 48 -28.40 -4.35 20.12
CA ALA A 48 -27.12 -3.87 20.59
C ALA A 48 -26.68 -4.59 21.88
N GLY A 49 -25.79 -5.57 21.76
CA GLY A 49 -25.25 -6.28 22.90
C GLY A 49 -24.47 -5.33 23.80
N GLN A 50 -24.66 -5.49 25.11
CA GLN A 50 -23.89 -4.76 26.12
C GLN A 50 -22.39 -4.97 25.87
N ALA A 51 -21.67 -3.86 25.75
CA ALA A 51 -20.33 -3.80 25.20
C ALA A 51 -19.35 -4.74 25.92
N GLY A 52 -18.78 -5.68 25.18
CA GLY A 52 -17.54 -6.37 25.56
C GLY A 52 -16.36 -5.42 25.42
N GLY A 53 -16.29 -4.38 26.28
CA GLY A 53 -15.40 -3.23 26.12
C GLY A 53 -13.93 -3.59 25.95
N THR A 54 -13.46 -4.65 26.61
CA THR A 54 -12.07 -5.13 26.49
C THR A 54 -11.74 -5.63 25.08
N MET A 55 -12.63 -6.41 24.47
CA MET A 55 -12.39 -6.94 23.12
C MET A 55 -12.39 -5.84 22.07
N VAL A 56 -13.31 -4.88 22.18
CA VAL A 56 -13.34 -3.68 21.32
C VAL A 56 -12.03 -2.90 21.45
N LEU A 57 -11.54 -2.69 22.67
CA LEU A 57 -10.30 -1.96 22.91
C LEU A 57 -9.08 -2.69 22.31
N ILE A 58 -8.99 -4.01 22.46
CA ILE A 58 -7.95 -4.83 21.83
C ILE A 58 -7.99 -4.69 20.30
N THR A 59 -9.18 -4.79 19.70
CA THR A 59 -9.35 -4.64 18.26
C THR A 59 -8.98 -3.24 17.78
N LEU A 60 -9.30 -2.18 18.53
CA LEU A 60 -8.88 -0.81 18.21
C LEU A 60 -7.37 -0.64 18.27
N VAL A 61 -6.71 -1.18 19.30
CA VAL A 61 -5.25 -1.15 19.41
C VAL A 61 -4.62 -1.85 18.21
N PHE A 62 -5.15 -3.03 17.84
CA PHE A 62 -4.69 -3.74 16.65
C PHE A 62 -4.89 -2.94 15.34
N ALA A 63 -6.06 -2.31 15.17
CA ALA A 63 -6.31 -1.46 14.00
C ALA A 63 -5.34 -0.28 13.94
N LEU A 64 -5.08 0.38 15.08
CA LEU A 64 -4.15 1.50 15.17
C LEU A 64 -2.71 1.07 14.87
N THR A 65 -2.23 -0.05 15.44
CA THR A 65 -0.89 -0.56 15.15
C THR A 65 -0.75 -0.97 13.69
N ALA A 66 -1.78 -1.56 13.09
CA ALA A 66 -1.79 -1.87 11.65
C ALA A 66 -1.72 -0.60 10.80
N VAL A 67 -2.46 0.47 11.15
CA VAL A 67 -2.35 1.77 10.45
C VAL A 67 -0.91 2.27 10.51
N VAL A 68 -0.30 2.33 11.70
CA VAL A 68 1.09 2.79 11.87
C VAL A 68 2.06 1.91 11.08
N ALA A 69 1.96 0.58 11.21
CA ALA A 69 2.79 -0.38 10.50
C ALA A 69 2.67 -0.25 8.97
N SER A 70 1.47 0.04 8.47
CA SER A 70 1.21 0.24 7.05
C SER A 70 1.91 1.47 6.45
N PHE A 71 2.43 2.38 7.26
CA PHE A 71 3.29 3.47 6.81
C PHE A 71 4.77 3.18 7.07
N LEU A 72 5.12 2.62 8.23
CA LEU A 72 6.51 2.36 8.61
C LEU A 72 7.15 1.28 7.75
N VAL A 73 6.48 0.14 7.56
CA VAL A 73 7.04 -1.01 6.84
C VAL A 73 7.34 -0.65 5.38
N PRO A 74 6.41 -0.05 4.60
CA PRO A 74 6.69 0.39 3.23
C PRO A 74 7.85 1.38 3.15
N THR A 75 7.91 2.33 4.08
CA THR A 75 8.96 3.35 4.09
C THR A 75 10.34 2.73 4.32
N HIS A 76 10.42 1.75 5.23
CA HIS A 76 11.66 1.01 5.47
C HIS A 76 12.09 0.22 4.24
N ILE A 77 11.18 -0.57 3.66
CA ILE A 77 11.45 -1.36 2.45
C ILE A 77 11.97 -0.45 1.34
N LEU A 78 11.24 0.64 1.04
CA LEU A 78 11.59 1.56 -0.03
C LEU A 78 12.96 2.22 0.19
N ARG A 79 13.23 2.71 1.40
CA ARG A 79 14.54 3.31 1.74
C ARG A 79 15.68 2.31 1.63
N THR A 80 15.47 1.06 2.06
CA THR A 80 16.49 0.03 1.94
C THR A 80 16.77 -0.30 0.49
N SER A 81 15.74 -0.40 -0.36
CA SER A 81 15.90 -0.65 -1.79
C SER A 81 16.61 0.49 -2.51
N ILE A 82 16.25 1.75 -2.23
CA ILE A 82 16.92 2.93 -2.84
C ILE A 82 18.41 2.95 -2.46
N ARG A 83 18.75 2.72 -1.19
CA ARG A 83 20.15 2.66 -0.75
C ARG A 83 20.93 1.51 -1.38
N GLN A 84 20.28 0.37 -1.62
CA GLN A 84 20.89 -0.73 -2.35
C GLN A 84 21.17 -0.34 -3.80
N LEU A 85 20.22 0.33 -4.48
CA LEU A 85 20.40 0.83 -5.85
C LEU A 85 21.57 1.81 -5.93
N ALA A 86 21.62 2.78 -5.00
CA ALA A 86 22.66 3.80 -4.97
C ALA A 86 24.06 3.22 -4.78
N ARG A 87 24.18 2.05 -4.14
CA ARG A 87 25.44 1.33 -3.95
C ARG A 87 25.78 0.36 -5.09
N GLY A 88 25.00 0.36 -6.17
CA GLY A 88 25.14 -0.59 -7.28
C GLY A 88 24.79 -2.04 -6.89
N GLY A 89 24.05 -2.24 -5.80
CA GLY A 89 23.62 -3.56 -5.35
C GLY A 89 22.45 -4.09 -6.20
N PRO A 90 22.34 -5.41 -6.39
CA PRO A 90 21.21 -5.98 -7.10
C PRO A 90 19.91 -5.76 -6.30
N ILE A 91 18.93 -5.09 -6.90
CA ILE A 91 17.54 -5.13 -6.41
C ILE A 91 16.92 -6.39 -7.00
N GLY A 92 16.49 -7.30 -6.13
CA GLY A 92 16.01 -8.62 -6.50
C GLY A 92 14.82 -8.59 -7.47
N THR A 93 15.12 -8.61 -8.76
CA THR A 93 14.25 -9.11 -9.83
C THR A 93 15.14 -9.44 -11.02
N THR A 94 15.27 -10.74 -11.30
CA THR A 94 15.85 -11.31 -12.51
C THR A 94 14.94 -11.02 -13.71
N ILE A 95 14.83 -9.75 -14.10
CA ILE A 95 14.18 -9.37 -15.36
C ILE A 95 15.31 -9.04 -16.32
N THR A 96 15.21 -9.57 -17.54
CA THR A 96 16.11 -9.32 -18.67
C THR A 96 16.46 -7.84 -18.70
N VAL A 97 17.71 -7.52 -18.34
CA VAL A 97 18.20 -6.16 -18.18
C VAL A 97 18.18 -5.52 -19.57
N PRO A 98 17.41 -4.44 -19.80
CA PRO A 98 17.57 -3.66 -21.01
C PRO A 98 19.00 -3.13 -21.09
N ASP A 99 19.59 -3.06 -22.29
CA ASP A 99 20.96 -2.55 -22.46
C ASP A 99 21.12 -1.09 -21.99
N ASP A 100 20.01 -0.36 -21.81
CA ASP A 100 19.99 0.98 -21.26
C ASP A 100 19.99 0.98 -19.71
N PRO A 101 21.07 1.50 -19.07
CA PRO A 101 21.20 1.53 -17.62
C PRO A 101 20.10 2.36 -16.93
N VAL A 102 19.57 3.41 -17.60
CA VAL A 102 18.53 4.26 -17.03
C VAL A 102 17.20 3.51 -16.97
N VAL A 103 16.85 2.77 -18.04
CA VAL A 103 15.63 1.96 -18.08
C VAL A 103 15.67 0.86 -17.02
N SER A 104 16.84 0.25 -16.82
CA SER A 104 17.06 -0.74 -15.75
C SER A 104 16.80 -0.16 -14.35
N GLN A 105 17.29 1.06 -14.07
CA GLN A 105 17.04 1.75 -12.81
C GLN A 105 15.56 2.09 -12.60
N ILE A 106 14.86 2.57 -13.64
CA ILE A 106 13.42 2.86 -13.59
C ILE A 106 12.63 1.60 -13.19
N ILE A 107 12.91 0.47 -13.85
CA ILE A 107 12.23 -0.81 -13.56
C ILE A 107 12.49 -1.26 -12.12
N ALA A 108 13.74 -1.16 -11.66
CA ALA A 108 14.12 -1.54 -10.30
C ALA A 108 13.44 -0.68 -9.23
N LEU A 109 13.41 0.64 -9.42
CA LEU A 109 12.71 1.58 -8.53
C LEU A 109 11.21 1.31 -8.48
N MET A 110 10.60 1.04 -9.62
CA MET A 110 9.19 0.69 -9.67
C MET A 110 8.89 -0.64 -8.99
N GLY A 111 9.76 -1.65 -9.12
CA GLY A 111 9.62 -2.92 -8.41
C GLY A 111 9.68 -2.72 -6.89
N ALA A 112 10.62 -1.92 -6.40
CA ALA A 112 10.72 -1.55 -4.99
C ALA A 112 9.48 -0.77 -4.50
N ARG A 113 8.99 0.16 -5.31
CA ARG A 113 7.78 0.95 -5.02
C ARG A 113 6.53 0.08 -4.98
N GLN A 114 6.36 -0.82 -5.95
CA GLN A 114 5.26 -1.76 -6.00
C GLN A 114 5.28 -2.68 -4.77
N THR A 115 6.43 -3.25 -4.42
CA THR A 115 6.58 -4.15 -3.28
C THR A 115 6.25 -3.45 -1.97
N SER A 116 6.85 -2.29 -1.73
CA SER A 116 6.60 -1.50 -0.52
C SER A 116 5.13 -1.10 -0.40
N TRP A 117 4.52 -0.62 -1.48
CA TRP A 117 3.11 -0.25 -1.50
C TRP A 117 2.17 -1.46 -1.26
N LEU A 118 2.45 -2.62 -1.88
CA LEU A 118 1.70 -3.86 -1.64
C LEU A 118 1.78 -4.32 -0.19
N CYS A 119 2.95 -4.26 0.45
CA CYS A 119 3.09 -4.57 1.87
C CYS A 119 2.21 -3.66 2.74
N GLY A 120 2.19 -2.36 2.43
CA GLY A 120 1.36 -1.39 3.15
C GLY A 120 -0.13 -1.67 2.99
N LEU A 121 -0.57 -2.02 1.79
CA LEU A 121 -1.96 -2.41 1.54
C LEU A 121 -2.32 -3.73 2.21
N ALA A 122 -1.47 -4.75 2.16
CA ALA A 122 -1.73 -6.05 2.78
C ALA A 122 -1.94 -5.93 4.30
N ILE A 123 -1.18 -5.06 4.97
CA ILE A 123 -1.36 -4.78 6.40
C ILE A 123 -2.73 -4.13 6.66
N LEU A 124 -3.13 -3.14 5.85
CA LEU A 124 -4.45 -2.52 5.99
C LEU A 124 -5.59 -3.48 5.65
N ASP A 125 -5.42 -4.29 4.62
CA ASP A 125 -6.39 -5.29 4.17
C ASP A 125 -6.68 -6.29 5.29
N MET A 126 -5.63 -6.86 5.89
CA MET A 126 -5.74 -7.74 7.05
C MET A 126 -6.48 -7.06 8.22
N ALA A 127 -6.14 -5.79 8.52
CA ALA A 127 -6.80 -5.05 9.58
C ALA A 127 -8.27 -4.76 9.29
N ALA A 128 -8.60 -4.43 8.04
CA ALA A 128 -9.96 -4.15 7.62
C ALA A 128 -10.81 -5.42 7.60
N PHE A 129 -10.27 -6.56 7.17
CA PHE A 129 -10.92 -7.86 7.29
C PHE A 129 -11.17 -8.25 8.75
N TYR A 130 -10.15 -8.15 9.61
CA TYR A 130 -10.27 -8.51 11.02
C TYR A 130 -11.30 -7.62 11.73
N THR A 131 -11.25 -6.31 11.51
CA THR A 131 -12.22 -5.38 12.11
C THR A 131 -13.63 -5.60 11.57
N SER A 132 -13.79 -5.92 10.28
CA SER A 132 -15.08 -6.32 9.69
C SER A 132 -15.60 -7.62 10.33
N PHE A 133 -14.75 -8.61 10.57
CA PHE A 133 -15.15 -9.84 11.27
C PHE A 133 -15.65 -9.52 12.68
N VAL A 134 -14.94 -8.67 13.43
CA VAL A 134 -15.35 -8.23 14.76
C VAL A 134 -16.71 -7.51 14.74
N THR A 135 -17.09 -6.83 13.65
CA THR A 135 -18.43 -6.22 13.55
C THR A 135 -19.56 -7.25 13.55
N THR A 136 -19.31 -8.52 13.25
CA THR A 136 -20.34 -9.59 13.33
C THR A 136 -20.56 -10.10 14.75
N ALA A 137 -19.68 -9.75 15.69
CA ALA A 137 -19.77 -10.21 17.05
C ALA A 137 -20.96 -9.56 17.79
N PRO A 138 -21.75 -10.32 18.57
CA PRO A 138 -22.96 -9.80 19.22
C PRO A 138 -22.66 -8.72 20.28
N TRP A 139 -21.44 -8.68 20.80
CA TRP A 139 -20.97 -7.70 21.79
C TRP A 139 -20.35 -6.44 21.18
N ALA A 140 -20.17 -6.39 19.85
CA ALA A 140 -19.56 -5.25 19.19
C ALA A 140 -20.56 -4.09 19.15
N PRO A 141 -20.20 -2.86 19.53
CA PRO A 141 -21.13 -1.73 19.47
C PRO A 141 -21.39 -1.30 18.03
N ASN A 142 -22.55 -0.68 17.77
CA ASN A 142 -22.97 -0.31 16.40
C ASN A 142 -22.02 0.69 15.73
N TRP A 143 -21.45 1.62 16.51
CA TRP A 143 -20.49 2.59 15.98
C TRP A 143 -19.18 1.94 15.49
N PHE A 144 -18.89 0.70 15.92
CA PHE A 144 -17.64 0.01 15.58
C PHE A 144 -17.49 -0.22 14.07
N VAL A 145 -18.59 -0.23 13.30
CA VAL A 145 -18.56 -0.29 11.83
C VAL A 145 -17.74 0.84 11.20
N ALA A 146 -17.59 1.99 11.89
CA ALA A 146 -16.77 3.09 11.42
C ALA A 146 -15.28 2.72 11.28
N VAL A 147 -14.79 1.74 12.03
CA VAL A 147 -13.38 1.31 12.02
C VAL A 147 -13.00 0.66 10.67
N PRO A 148 -13.63 -0.45 10.22
CA PRO A 148 -13.33 -1.02 8.92
C PRO A 148 -13.60 -0.03 7.77
N VAL A 149 -14.64 0.81 7.87
CA VAL A 149 -14.90 1.87 6.89
C VAL A 149 -13.73 2.86 6.80
N GLY A 150 -13.21 3.31 7.94
CA GLY A 150 -12.03 4.20 7.99
C GLY A 150 -10.78 3.56 7.38
N LEU A 151 -10.58 2.25 7.59
CA LEU A 151 -9.47 1.51 6.98
C LEU A 151 -9.63 1.38 5.46
N ILE A 152 -10.84 1.11 4.96
CA ILE A 152 -11.14 1.10 3.52
C ILE A 152 -10.86 2.48 2.91
N LEU A 153 -11.33 3.56 3.55
CA LEU A 153 -11.06 4.93 3.09
C LEU A 153 -9.55 5.21 3.04
N LEU A 154 -8.80 4.75 4.03
CA LEU A 154 -7.34 4.88 4.04
C LEU A 154 -6.69 4.10 2.89
N MET A 155 -7.19 2.90 2.56
CA MET A 155 -6.75 2.17 1.37
C MET A 155 -7.04 2.98 0.10
N VAL A 156 -8.22 3.59 0.00
CA VAL A 156 -8.63 4.41 -1.16
C VAL A 156 -7.75 5.63 -1.38
N VAL A 157 -7.30 6.28 -0.31
CA VAL A 157 -6.36 7.42 -0.42
C VAL A 157 -4.99 6.98 -0.97
N ARG A 158 -4.66 5.69 -0.91
CA ARG A 158 -3.37 5.15 -1.39
C ARG A 158 -3.40 4.64 -2.84
N VAL A 159 -4.38 5.04 -3.64
CA VAL A 159 -4.46 4.68 -5.06
C VAL A 159 -3.17 5.08 -5.81
N PRO A 160 -2.57 4.17 -6.60
CA PRO A 160 -1.40 4.49 -7.41
C PRO A 160 -1.80 5.37 -8.60
N ILE A 161 -1.31 6.61 -8.58
CA ILE A 161 -1.49 7.60 -9.65
C ILE A 161 -0.23 7.57 -10.52
N GLY A 162 -0.40 7.34 -11.84
CA GLY A 162 0.72 7.18 -12.77
C GLY A 162 1.60 8.41 -12.88
N SER A 163 1.02 9.62 -12.96
CA SER A 163 1.78 10.88 -13.01
C SER A 163 2.64 11.10 -11.77
N ALA A 164 2.08 10.88 -10.58
CA ALA A 164 2.82 10.99 -9.32
C ALA A 164 3.95 9.95 -9.21
N LEU A 165 3.77 8.75 -9.79
CA LEU A 165 4.82 7.74 -9.83
C LEU A 165 5.93 8.10 -10.83
N ALA A 166 5.59 8.62 -12.01
CA ALA A 166 6.59 9.07 -12.99
C ALA A 166 7.44 10.23 -12.43
N GLU A 167 6.79 11.21 -11.79
CA GLU A 167 7.49 12.32 -11.11
C GLU A 167 8.40 11.80 -9.99
N TRP A 168 7.90 10.90 -9.13
CA TRP A 168 8.69 10.30 -8.07
C TRP A 168 9.91 9.52 -8.60
N VAL A 169 9.77 8.78 -9.69
CA VAL A 169 10.91 8.07 -10.32
C VAL A 169 11.95 9.06 -10.81
N ALA A 170 11.53 10.11 -11.54
CA ALA A 170 12.43 11.13 -12.07
C ALA A 170 13.25 11.80 -10.95
N THR A 171 12.59 12.23 -9.87
CA THR A 171 13.27 12.87 -8.73
C THR A 171 14.17 11.90 -7.99
N THR A 172 13.77 10.63 -7.84
CA THR A 172 14.56 9.64 -7.11
C THR A 172 15.85 9.27 -7.86
N ILE A 173 15.80 9.18 -9.19
CA ILE A 173 17.02 8.95 -9.99
C ILE A 173 17.96 10.17 -9.88
N GLU A 174 17.43 11.39 -9.99
CA GLU A 174 18.21 12.61 -9.82
C GLU A 174 18.91 12.66 -8.43
N ASP A 175 18.20 12.28 -7.36
CA ASP A 175 18.75 12.21 -6.01
C ASP A 175 19.84 11.12 -5.86
N ILE A 176 19.69 9.98 -6.53
CA ILE A 176 20.70 8.91 -6.54
C ILE A 176 21.97 9.39 -7.25
N ASP A 177 21.82 10.01 -8.43
CA ASP A 177 22.93 10.53 -9.21
C ASP A 177 23.65 11.69 -8.50
N ALA A 178 22.91 12.48 -7.72
CA ALA A 178 23.45 13.53 -6.86
C ALA A 178 24.14 13.00 -5.59
N GLY A 179 24.09 11.70 -5.33
CA GLY A 179 24.73 11.08 -4.16
C GLY A 179 24.00 11.32 -2.84
N VAL A 180 22.72 11.73 -2.87
CA VAL A 180 21.92 12.03 -1.66
C VAL A 180 21.76 10.79 -0.76
N PHE A 181 21.81 9.60 -1.35
CA PHE A 181 21.63 8.32 -0.66
C PHE A 181 22.92 7.54 -0.41
N GLY A 182 24.09 8.14 -0.69
CA GLY A 182 25.44 7.59 -0.47
C GLY A 182 25.79 7.36 1.00
#